data_AF-A0A969NX07-F1
#
_entry.id   AF-A0A969NX07-F1
#
_cell.length_a   1.000
_cell.length_b   1.000
_cell.length_c   1.000
_cell.angle_alpha   90.00
_cell.angle_beta   90.00
_cell.angle_gamma   90.00
#
_symmetry.space_group_name_H-M   'P 1'
#
loop_
_entity.id
_entity.type
_entity.pdbx_description
1 polymer ?
#
loop_
_entity_poly.entity_id
_entity_poly.type
_entity_poly.pdbx_seq_one_letter_code
_entity_poly.pdbx_strand_id
1 'polypeptide(L)'
;MQVLQRDSFIFADIHDLLQQQFNRLTGLEQQILYWLAINREPVTLQELQQDFINPIAPRILLQSLASLQKRSLIEKSNSFWGLQTVVMEYVTYELILKTAEEINIKNINLLNFTFSK
;
A
#
# COMPACT_ATOMS: atom_id res chain seq x y z
N MET A 1 5.71 7.54 -35.73
CA MET A 1 6.07 7.64 -34.30
C MET A 1 5.11 8.59 -33.61
N GLN A 2 3.97 8.10 -33.13
CA GLN A 2 3.03 8.85 -32.27
C GLN A 2 2.28 7.82 -31.41
N VAL A 3 2.91 7.37 -30.32
CA VAL A 3 2.24 6.52 -29.31
C VAL A 3 2.48 7.02 -27.88
N LEU A 4 3.43 7.93 -27.62
CA LEU A 4 3.88 8.19 -26.24
C LEU A 4 3.18 9.34 -25.48
N GLN A 5 2.34 10.15 -26.13
CA GLN A 5 1.75 11.32 -25.45
C GLN A 5 0.43 11.07 -24.72
N ARG A 6 -0.40 10.12 -25.20
CA ARG A 6 -1.70 9.83 -24.57
C ARG A 6 -1.56 8.95 -23.34
N ASP A 7 -0.67 7.97 -23.39
CA ASP A 7 -0.45 7.06 -22.26
C ASP A 7 0.08 7.83 -21.04
N SER A 8 1.08 8.70 -21.21
CA SER A 8 1.62 9.52 -20.12
C SER A 8 0.59 10.42 -19.43
N PHE A 9 -0.44 10.88 -20.15
CA PHE A 9 -1.49 11.72 -19.59
C PHE A 9 -2.47 10.91 -18.74
N ILE A 10 -2.89 9.74 -19.23
CA ILE A 10 -3.75 8.81 -18.48
C ILE A 10 -3.03 8.31 -17.21
N PHE A 11 -1.73 8.03 -17.30
CA PHE A 11 -0.93 7.64 -16.13
C PHE A 11 -0.81 8.76 -15.09
N ALA A 12 -0.68 10.02 -15.50
CA ALA A 12 -0.67 11.15 -14.57
C ALA A 12 -2.02 11.32 -13.85
N ASP A 13 -3.14 11.22 -14.59
CA ASP A 13 -4.49 11.31 -14.01
C ASP A 13 -4.76 10.17 -13.01
N ILE A 14 -4.33 8.94 -13.32
CA ILE A 14 -4.47 7.79 -12.42
C ILE A 14 -3.60 7.97 -11.17
N HIS A 15 -2.37 8.47 -11.34
CA HIS A 15 -1.48 8.74 -10.21
C HIS A 15 -2.10 9.76 -9.25
N ASP A 16 -2.64 10.87 -9.75
CA ASP A 16 -3.28 11.89 -8.93
C ASP A 16 -4.52 11.35 -8.19
N LEU A 17 -5.32 10.52 -8.86
CA LEU A 17 -6.46 9.84 -8.24
C LEU A 17 -6.02 8.88 -7.13
N LEU A 18 -5.00 8.05 -7.39
CA LEU A 18 -4.45 7.14 -6.39
C LEU A 18 -3.84 7.89 -5.22
N GLN A 19 -3.15 9.01 -5.47
CA GLN A 19 -2.61 9.87 -4.43
C GLN A 19 -3.70 10.45 -3.54
N GLN A 20 -4.79 10.94 -4.12
CA GLN A 20 -5.94 11.41 -3.34
C GLN A 20 -6.58 10.30 -2.51
N GLN A 21 -6.72 9.08 -3.05
CA GLN A 21 -7.26 7.95 -2.30
C GLN A 21 -6.31 7.53 -1.17
N PHE A 22 -5.02 7.46 -1.46
CA PHE A 22 -3.97 7.04 -0.53
C PHE A 22 -3.85 8.01 0.66
N ASN A 23 -3.90 9.31 0.42
CA ASN A 23 -3.83 10.34 1.46
C ASN A 23 -5.03 10.32 2.43
N ARG A 24 -6.15 9.68 2.05
CA ARG A 24 -7.35 9.52 2.89
C ARG A 24 -7.35 8.24 3.71
N LEU A 25 -6.35 7.39 3.53
CA LEU A 25 -6.18 6.16 4.27
C LEU A 25 -5.63 6.45 5.66
N THR A 26 -5.99 5.59 6.60
CA THR A 26 -5.35 5.56 7.92
C THR A 26 -3.90 5.08 7.80
N GLY A 27 -3.06 5.40 8.79
CA GLY A 27 -1.67 4.94 8.81
C GLY A 27 -1.51 3.41 8.78
N LEU A 28 -2.49 2.66 9.30
CA LEU A 28 -2.51 1.20 9.17
C LEU A 28 -2.82 0.77 7.74
N GLU A 29 -3.86 1.35 7.13
CA GLU A 29 -4.23 1.01 5.76
C GLU A 29 -3.06 1.29 4.79
N GLN A 30 -2.34 2.41 4.97
CA GLN A 30 -1.13 2.72 4.20
C GLN A 30 -0.02 1.68 4.44
N GLN A 31 0.23 1.30 5.70
CA GLN A 31 1.20 0.24 6.01
C GLN A 31 0.83 -1.11 5.41
N ILE A 32 -0.45 -1.48 5.42
CA ILE A 32 -0.91 -2.71 4.75
C ILE A 32 -0.57 -2.65 3.27
N LEU A 33 -0.84 -1.52 2.60
CA LEU A 33 -0.49 -1.36 1.19
C LEU A 33 1.03 -1.49 0.99
N TYR A 34 1.86 -0.88 1.84
CA TYR A 34 3.31 -1.03 1.76
C TYR A 34 3.76 -2.48 1.94
N TRP A 35 3.25 -3.20 2.93
CA TRP A 35 3.59 -4.61 3.14
C TRP A 35 3.16 -5.50 1.97
N LEU A 36 1.98 -5.26 1.39
CA LEU A 36 1.56 -5.98 0.18
C LEU A 36 2.47 -5.65 -1.02
N ALA A 37 2.90 -4.39 -1.18
CA ALA A 37 3.86 -4.00 -2.22
C ALA A 37 5.25 -4.61 -2.03
N ILE A 38 5.69 -4.79 -0.77
CA ILE A 38 6.95 -5.47 -0.43
C ILE A 38 6.89 -6.95 -0.78
N ASN A 39 5.79 -7.63 -0.42
CA ASN A 39 5.59 -9.04 -0.74
C ASN A 39 5.49 -9.32 -2.24
N ARG A 40 4.94 -8.38 -3.02
CA ARG A 40 4.69 -8.43 -4.48
C ARG A 40 3.72 -9.50 -4.95
N GLU A 41 3.66 -10.64 -4.28
CA GLU A 41 2.71 -11.72 -4.51
C GLU A 41 1.56 -11.66 -3.48
N PRO A 42 0.36 -12.16 -3.81
CA PRO A 42 -0.74 -12.24 -2.87
C PRO A 42 -0.39 -13.11 -1.65
N VAL A 43 -0.70 -12.61 -0.44
CA VAL A 43 -0.37 -13.25 0.84
C VAL A 43 -1.62 -13.58 1.65
N THR A 44 -1.52 -14.59 2.50
CA THR A 44 -2.57 -14.90 3.48
C THR A 44 -2.63 -13.84 4.59
N LEU A 45 -3.75 -13.80 5.32
CA LEU A 45 -3.87 -12.93 6.50
C LEU A 45 -2.77 -13.21 7.54
N GLN A 46 -2.37 -14.48 7.69
CA GLN A 46 -1.38 -14.90 8.67
C GLN A 46 0.03 -14.45 8.26
N GLU A 47 0.41 -14.65 7.00
CA GLU A 47 1.70 -14.18 6.46
C GLU A 47 1.80 -12.66 6.60
N LEU A 48 0.77 -11.93 6.13
CA LEU A 48 0.74 -10.47 6.23
C LEU A 48 0.85 -10.00 7.68
N GLN A 49 0.20 -10.69 8.63
CA GLN A 49 0.29 -10.35 10.05
C GLN A 49 1.72 -10.54 10.60
N GLN A 50 2.45 -11.55 10.12
CA GLN A 50 3.82 -11.84 10.53
C GLN A 50 4.83 -10.83 9.99
N ASP A 51 4.51 -10.17 8.87
CA ASP A 51 5.37 -9.13 8.29
C ASP A 51 5.39 -7.84 9.12
N PHE A 52 4.33 -7.56 9.87
CA PHE A 52 4.29 -6.37 10.71
C PHE A 52 5.31 -6.44 11.84
N ILE A 53 6.15 -5.42 11.94
CA ILE A 53 7.17 -5.27 12.99
C ILE A 53 6.52 -5.23 14.39
N ASN A 54 5.39 -4.52 14.50
CA ASN A 54 4.60 -4.46 15.73
C ASN A 54 3.37 -5.38 15.61
N PRO A 55 3.11 -6.25 16.60
CA PRO A 55 1.95 -7.14 16.54
C PRO A 55 0.62 -6.39 16.37
N ILE A 56 -0.17 -6.79 15.37
CA ILE A 56 -1.50 -6.26 15.11
C ILE A 56 -2.55 -7.32 15.44
N ALA A 57 -3.64 -6.93 16.08
CA ALA A 57 -4.76 -7.84 16.32
C ALA A 57 -5.40 -8.29 14.99
N PRO A 58 -5.63 -9.61 14.77
CA PRO A 58 -6.16 -10.13 13.50
C PRO A 58 -7.46 -9.46 13.05
N ARG A 59 -8.32 -9.12 14.01
CA ARG A 59 -9.60 -8.43 13.75
C ARG A 59 -9.39 -7.03 13.16
N ILE A 60 -8.41 -6.28 13.64
CA ILE A 60 -8.10 -4.92 13.16
C ILE A 60 -7.51 -4.99 11.76
N LEU A 61 -6.60 -5.93 11.52
CA LEU A 61 -6.02 -6.17 10.20
C LEU A 61 -7.10 -6.54 9.18
N LEU A 62 -8.00 -7.47 9.53
CA LEU A 62 -9.10 -7.89 8.65
C LEU A 62 -10.09 -6.76 8.36
N GLN A 63 -10.40 -5.90 9.34
CA GLN A 63 -11.26 -4.73 9.14
C GLN A 63 -10.63 -3.73 8.15
N SER A 64 -9.32 -3.53 8.26
CA SER A 64 -8.57 -2.62 7.41
C SER A 64 -8.45 -3.16 5.98
N LEU A 65 -8.18 -4.46 5.81
CA LEU A 65 -8.24 -5.15 4.52
C LEU A 65 -9.63 -5.02 3.88
N ALA A 66 -10.70 -5.23 4.66
CA ALA A 66 -12.06 -5.07 4.15
C ALA A 66 -12.38 -3.63 3.71
N SER A 67 -11.86 -2.62 4.43
CA SER A 67 -11.97 -1.21 4.05
C SER A 67 -11.24 -0.91 2.73
N LEU A 68 -9.99 -1.36 2.61
CA LEU A 68 -9.18 -1.23 1.40
C LEU A 68 -9.81 -1.93 0.20
N GLN A 69 -10.41 -3.11 0.40
CA GLN A 69 -11.11 -3.85 -0.64
C GLN A 69 -12.34 -3.09 -1.14
N LYS A 70 -13.12 -2.48 -0.23
CA LYS A 70 -14.28 -1.65 -0.60
C LYS A 70 -13.90 -0.41 -1.41
N ARG A 71 -12.67 0.09 -1.22
CA ARG A 71 -12.09 1.21 -1.99
C ARG A 71 -11.44 0.75 -3.30
N SER A 72 -11.48 -0.55 -3.61
CA SER A 72 -10.85 -1.14 -4.78
C SER A 72 -9.34 -0.87 -4.86
N LEU A 73 -8.66 -0.80 -3.70
CA LEU A 73 -7.19 -0.65 -3.65
C LEU A 73 -6.45 -1.99 -3.53
N ILE A 74 -7.14 -3.00 -3.00
CA ILE A 74 -6.62 -4.37 -2.90
C ILE A 74 -7.60 -5.34 -3.53
N GLU A 75 -7.10 -6.51 -3.87
CA GLU A 75 -7.88 -7.64 -4.34
C GLU A 75 -7.77 -8.82 -3.38
N LYS A 76 -8.80 -9.67 -3.41
CA LYS A 76 -8.86 -10.90 -2.62
C LYS A 76 -9.17 -12.06 -3.54
N SER A 77 -8.30 -13.06 -3.54
CA SER A 77 -8.52 -14.34 -4.22
C SER A 77 -8.43 -15.46 -3.19
N ASN A 78 -9.54 -16.15 -2.93
CA ASN A 78 -9.65 -17.15 -1.87
C ASN A 78 -9.22 -16.59 -0.51
N SER A 79 -8.11 -17.10 0.03
CA SER A 79 -7.53 -16.69 1.31
C SER A 79 -6.37 -15.69 1.17
N PHE A 80 -6.05 -15.29 -0.07
CA PHE A 80 -4.93 -14.42 -0.39
C PHE A 80 -5.39 -12.99 -0.68
N TRP A 81 -4.57 -12.04 -0.26
CA TRP A 81 -4.73 -10.60 -0.43
C TRP A 81 -3.56 -10.04 -1.22
N GLY A 82 -3.83 -9.22 -2.21
CA GLY A 82 -2.81 -8.61 -3.05
C GLY A 82 -3.20 -7.19 -3.46
N LEU A 83 -2.26 -6.49 -4.09
CA LEU A 83 -2.54 -5.20 -4.73
C LEU A 83 -2.98 -5.43 -6.17
N GLN A 84 -3.92 -4.62 -6.65
CA GLN A 84 -4.12 -4.51 -8.10
C GLN A 84 -2.85 -3.94 -8.74
N THR A 85 -2.53 -4.34 -9.96
CA THR A 85 -1.27 -3.98 -10.65
C THR A 85 -0.99 -2.48 -10.62
N VAL A 86 -1.97 -1.64 -10.95
CA VAL A 86 -1.81 -0.18 -10.97
C VAL A 86 -1.59 0.43 -9.58
N VAL A 87 -2.20 -0.17 -8.55
CA VAL A 87 -2.01 0.25 -7.16
C VAL A 87 -0.63 -0.19 -6.67
N MET A 88 -0.16 -1.37 -7.07
CA MET A 88 1.17 -1.86 -6.75
C MET A 88 2.26 -0.94 -7.31
N GLU A 89 2.12 -0.48 -8.55
CA GLU A 89 3.05 0.47 -9.16
C GLU A 89 3.11 1.79 -8.36
N TYR A 90 1.96 2.37 -8.05
CA TYR A 90 1.86 3.60 -7.25
C TYR A 90 2.46 3.42 -5.85
N VAL A 91 2.06 2.38 -5.12
CA VAL A 91 2.49 2.15 -3.73
C VAL A 91 3.99 1.84 -3.67
N THR A 92 4.53 1.13 -4.67
CA THR A 92 5.97 0.85 -4.77
C THR A 92 6.75 2.15 -4.99
N TYR A 93 6.25 3.05 -5.84
CA TYR A 93 6.85 4.37 -6.05
C TYR A 93 6.87 5.20 -4.76
N GLU A 94 5.72 5.32 -4.08
CA GLU A 94 5.63 6.03 -2.80
C GLU A 94 6.52 5.42 -1.72
N LEU A 95 6.59 4.08 -1.63
CA LEU A 95 7.46 3.36 -0.71
C LEU A 95 8.93 3.73 -0.93
N ILE A 96 9.39 3.77 -2.19
CA ILE A 96 10.77 4.14 -2.51
C ILE A 96 11.07 5.58 -2.11
N LEU A 97 10.18 6.52 -2.48
CA LEU A 97 10.36 7.93 -2.13
C LEU A 97 10.41 8.15 -0.62
N LYS A 98 9.47 7.57 0.12
CA LYS A 98 9.40 7.68 1.58
C LYS A 98 10.60 7.04 2.25
N THR A 99 11.02 5.86 1.80
CA THR A 99 12.21 5.20 2.34
C THR A 99 13.47 6.02 2.09
N ALA A 100 13.64 6.60 0.89
CA ALA A 100 14.78 7.47 0.57
C ALA A 100 14.78 8.74 1.45
N GLU A 101 13.62 9.35 1.66
CA GLU A 101 13.43 10.48 2.57
C GLU A 101 13.86 10.11 4.00
N GLU A 102 13.33 9.00 4.53
CA GLU A 102 13.64 8.51 5.88
C GLU A 102 15.12 8.20 6.09
N ILE A 103 15.78 7.60 5.11
CA ILE A 103 17.23 7.33 5.14
C ILE A 103 18.01 8.65 5.19
N ASN A 104 17.63 9.63 4.37
CA ASN A 104 18.31 10.93 4.31
C ASN A 104 18.20 11.69 5.65
N ILE A 105 17.02 11.67 6.27
CA ILE A 105 16.79 12.32 7.57
C ILE A 105 17.17 11.44 8.77
N LYS A 106 17.61 10.19 8.53
CA LYS A 106 17.96 9.17 9.54
C LYS A 106 16.84 8.86 10.53
N ASN A 107 15.60 8.83 10.06
CA ASN A 107 14.42 8.60 10.88
C ASN A 107 13.52 7.53 10.24
N ILE A 108 13.74 6.26 10.60
CA ILE A 108 13.06 5.12 9.98
C ILE A 108 11.77 4.78 10.74
N ASN A 109 10.61 5.24 10.25
CA ASN A 109 9.32 5.05 10.89
C ASN A 109 8.22 4.46 9.99
N LEU A 110 8.42 4.43 8.67
CA LEU A 110 7.39 4.10 7.69
C LEU A 110 6.69 2.77 7.97
N LEU A 111 7.48 1.74 8.33
CA LEU A 111 7.01 0.39 8.65
C LEU A 111 6.96 0.12 10.18
N ASN A 112 7.35 1.10 11.00
CA ASN A 112 7.42 0.99 12.46
C ASN A 112 6.28 1.72 13.17
N PHE A 113 5.30 2.28 12.44
CA PHE A 113 4.32 3.19 13.02
C PHE A 113 3.50 2.50 14.11
N THR A 114 3.63 2.98 15.35
CA THR A 114 2.85 2.50 16.48
C THR A 114 1.51 3.24 16.49
N PHE A 115 0.43 2.50 16.72
CA PHE A 115 -0.87 3.11 17.00
C PHE A 115 -0.76 3.89 18.31
N SER A 116 -0.48 5.18 18.23
CA SER A 116 -0.81 6.05 19.36
C SER A 116 -2.33 6.01 19.52
N LYS A 117 -2.78 5.65 20.73
CA LYS A 117 -4.18 5.65 21.16
C LYS A 117 -4.87 6.98 20.87
#